data_AF-A0A397W0C1-F1
#
_entry.id   AF-A0A397W0C1-F1
#
_cell.length_a   1.000
_cell.length_b   1.000
_cell.length_c   1.000
_cell.angle_alpha   90.00
_cell.angle_beta   90.00
_cell.angle_gamma   90.00
#
_symmetry.space_group_name_H-M   'P 1'
#
loop_
_entity.id
_entity.type
_entity.pdbx_description
1 polymer ?
#
loop_
_entity_poly.entity_id
_entity_poly.type
_entity_poly.pdbx_seq_one_letter_code
_entity_poly.pdbx_strand_id
1 'polypeptide(L)'
;MSIGFWLKHQHTLINHLYITTAGHCYDNENHDKNYFNHVPWNSKSLGLSIGPIEYESREVGYYDFAVISVENENLVPTFIIRNDDADQYKELIIINGGPISSHYAHICKSGFATHLTCGYVLGFEGVFYGIKEFDKTVQLIVTDMFF
;
A
#
# COMPACT_ATOMS: atom_id res chain seq x y z
N MET A 1 0.93 9.25 -1.33
CA MET A 1 0.73 7.90 -0.80
C MET A 1 -0.16 7.10 -1.76
N SER A 2 0.05 5.79 -1.85
CA SER A 2 -0.89 4.86 -2.51
C SER A 2 -1.33 3.83 -1.49
N ILE A 3 -2.50 3.25 -1.65
CA ILE A 3 -2.95 2.12 -0.83
C ILE A 3 -2.35 0.80 -1.34
N GLY A 4 -2.21 -0.17 -0.45
CA GLY A 4 -1.90 -1.56 -0.76
C GLY A 4 -3.18 -2.38 -0.94
N PHE A 5 -3.47 -3.25 0.02
CA PHE A 5 -4.57 -4.21 -0.06
C PHE A 5 -5.65 -3.98 1.00
N TRP A 6 -6.87 -4.40 0.67
CA TRP A 6 -7.94 -4.57 1.65
C TRP A 6 -7.60 -5.70 2.62
N LEU A 7 -7.85 -5.46 3.90
CA LEU A 7 -7.72 -6.43 4.96
C LEU A 7 -9.04 -6.56 5.71
N LYS A 8 -9.22 -7.71 6.35
CA LYS A 8 -10.33 -7.98 7.25
C LYS A 8 -9.78 -8.60 8.51
N HIS A 9 -10.28 -8.17 9.66
CA HIS A 9 -9.90 -8.78 10.93
C HIS A 9 -10.40 -10.23 11.02
N GLN A 10 -9.50 -11.16 11.31
CA GLN A 10 -9.76 -12.61 11.21
C GLN A 10 -10.72 -13.13 12.28
N HIS A 11 -10.85 -12.44 13.42
CA HIS A 11 -11.48 -12.98 14.63
C HIS A 11 -12.68 -12.18 15.17
N THR A 12 -13.17 -11.17 14.44
CA THR A 12 -14.32 -10.36 14.88
C THR A 12 -15.59 -10.78 14.15
N LEU A 13 -16.69 -10.92 14.92
CA LEU A 13 -18.05 -11.09 14.36
C LEU A 13 -18.51 -9.84 13.59
N ILE A 14 -17.87 -8.70 13.84
CA ILE A 14 -18.07 -7.44 13.14
C ILE A 14 -17.18 -7.45 11.89
N ASN A 15 -17.78 -7.19 10.73
CA ASN A 15 -17.09 -6.99 9.45
C ASN A 15 -16.35 -5.65 9.44
N HIS A 16 -15.34 -5.50 10.31
CA HIS A 16 -14.48 -4.33 10.24
C HIS A 16 -13.46 -4.49 9.11
N LEU A 17 -13.38 -3.48 8.26
CA LEU A 17 -12.53 -3.46 7.07
C LEU A 17 -11.35 -2.52 7.31
N TYR A 18 -10.24 -2.87 6.70
CA TYR A 18 -9.03 -2.09 6.79
C TYR A 18 -8.33 -2.04 5.43
N ILE A 19 -7.40 -1.12 5.31
CA ILE A 19 -6.53 -0.99 4.15
C ILE A 19 -5.09 -0.90 4.65
N THR A 20 -4.17 -1.63 4.02
CA THR A 20 -2.73 -1.45 4.30
C THR A 20 -2.11 -0.39 3.40
N THR A 21 -1.07 0.28 3.89
CA THR A 21 -0.19 1.20 3.15
C THR A 21 1.24 1.07 3.69
N ALA A 22 2.19 1.83 3.14
CA ALA A 22 3.53 1.92 3.69
C ALA A 22 3.55 2.68 5.02
N GLY A 23 4.36 2.24 5.98
CA GLY A 23 4.48 2.84 7.31
C GLY A 23 4.97 4.28 7.24
N HIS A 24 5.88 4.58 6.31
CA HIS A 24 6.39 5.93 6.04
C HIS A 24 5.36 6.94 5.54
N CYS A 25 4.12 6.52 5.31
CA CYS A 25 3.02 7.43 5.05
C CYS A 25 2.39 8.01 6.32
N TYR A 26 2.71 7.46 7.51
CA TYR A 26 2.30 7.99 8.81
C TYR A 26 3.15 9.20 9.21
N ASP A 27 2.49 10.27 9.64
CA ASP A 27 3.11 11.50 10.13
C ASP A 27 3.16 11.46 11.67
N ASN A 28 4.36 11.23 12.23
CA ASN A 28 4.60 11.19 13.68
C ASN A 28 4.48 12.58 14.35
N GLU A 29 4.58 13.67 13.59
CA GLU A 29 4.59 15.03 14.12
C GLU A 29 3.18 15.62 14.17
N ASN A 30 2.28 15.17 13.29
CA ASN A 30 0.93 15.69 13.19
C ASN A 30 -0.10 14.56 13.03
N HIS A 31 -0.72 14.17 14.13
CA HIS A 31 -1.74 13.12 14.16
C HIS A 31 -3.00 13.46 13.34
N ASP A 32 -3.34 14.73 13.16
CA ASP A 32 -4.51 15.13 12.35
C ASP A 32 -4.32 14.80 10.86
N LYS A 33 -3.07 14.65 10.40
CA LYS A 33 -2.76 14.22 9.03
C LYS A 33 -2.83 12.71 8.82
N ASN A 34 -3.03 11.93 9.88
CA ASN A 34 -3.15 10.48 9.81
C ASN A 34 -4.58 10.02 9.57
N TYR A 35 -5.46 10.93 9.12
CA TYR A 35 -6.78 10.65 8.59
C TYR A 35 -6.76 10.73 7.06
N PHE A 36 -7.13 9.64 6.37
CA PHE A 36 -6.91 9.47 4.95
C PHE A 36 -8.18 9.57 4.10
N ASN A 37 -8.02 10.15 2.91
CA ASN A 37 -9.05 10.21 1.87
C ASN A 37 -8.57 9.43 0.63
N HIS A 38 -9.48 8.70 0.00
CA HIS A 38 -9.27 8.06 -1.30
C HIS A 38 -9.40 9.07 -2.43
N VAL A 39 -8.35 9.24 -3.23
CA VAL A 39 -8.35 10.09 -4.42
C VAL A 39 -8.02 9.22 -5.65
N PRO A 40 -8.94 9.13 -6.64
CA PRO A 40 -8.65 8.42 -7.89
C PRO A 40 -7.48 9.03 -8.64
N TRP A 41 -6.77 8.22 -9.45
CA TRP A 41 -5.79 8.71 -10.42
C TRP A 41 -6.40 9.82 -11.28
N ASN A 42 -5.59 10.84 -11.57
CA ASN A 42 -5.96 12.00 -12.37
C ASN A 42 -7.17 12.82 -11.85
N SER A 43 -7.68 12.56 -10.64
CA SER A 43 -8.80 13.31 -10.08
C SER A 43 -8.35 14.64 -9.48
N LYS A 44 -9.18 15.67 -9.66
CA LYS A 44 -9.09 16.96 -8.96
C LYS A 44 -10.07 17.05 -7.77
N SER A 45 -10.81 15.99 -7.47
CA SER A 45 -11.80 15.95 -6.38
C SER A 45 -11.13 16.00 -5.01
N LEU A 46 -11.87 16.46 -4.00
CA LEU A 46 -11.45 16.48 -2.59
C LEU A 46 -11.20 15.09 -1.97
N GLY A 47 -11.52 14.01 -2.68
CA GLY A 47 -11.36 12.63 -2.22
C GLY A 47 -12.55 12.15 -1.39
N LEU A 48 -12.66 10.83 -1.24
CA LEU A 48 -13.67 10.18 -0.40
C LEU A 48 -13.03 9.77 0.93
N SER A 49 -13.61 10.17 2.06
CA SER A 49 -13.10 9.78 3.38
C SER A 49 -12.98 8.26 3.52
N ILE A 50 -11.84 7.80 4.06
CA ILE A 50 -11.59 6.40 4.42
C ILE A 50 -11.65 6.25 5.94
N GLY A 51 -10.73 6.91 6.65
CA GLY A 51 -10.55 6.76 8.09
C GLY A 51 -9.09 6.96 8.55
N PRO A 52 -8.81 6.77 9.84
CA PRO A 52 -7.49 6.99 10.43
C PRO A 52 -6.57 5.77 10.36
N ILE A 53 -5.25 5.99 10.50
CA ILE A 53 -4.31 4.90 10.82
C ILE A 53 -4.62 4.33 12.21
N GLU A 54 -4.73 3.00 12.28
CA GLU A 54 -4.94 2.23 13.51
C GLU A 54 -3.66 1.57 14.01
N TYR A 55 -2.74 1.26 13.10
CA TYR A 55 -1.46 0.64 13.43
C TYR A 55 -0.36 1.07 12.45
N GLU A 56 0.84 1.33 12.96
CA GLU A 56 2.05 1.66 12.19
C GLU A 56 3.22 0.82 12.70
N SER A 57 3.93 0.15 11.80
CA SER A 57 4.90 -0.86 12.19
C SER A 57 6.30 -0.34 12.52
N ARG A 58 6.67 0.88 12.09
CA ARG A 58 8.00 1.46 12.37
C ARG A 58 8.12 1.99 13.79
N GLU A 59 7.02 2.28 14.48
CA GLU A 59 7.01 2.62 15.91
C GLU A 59 7.51 1.44 16.78
N VAL A 60 7.18 0.20 16.39
CA VAL A 60 7.44 -1.01 17.18
C VAL A 60 8.54 -1.89 16.56
N GLY A 61 8.89 -1.69 15.28
CA GLY A 61 9.80 -2.57 14.56
C GLY A 61 10.44 -1.93 13.32
N TYR A 62 11.03 -2.78 12.46
CA TYR A 62 11.78 -2.35 11.27
C TYR A 62 11.00 -2.49 9.95
N TYR A 63 9.74 -2.92 10.02
CA TYR A 63 8.88 -3.09 8.86
C TYR A 63 8.28 -1.74 8.45
N ASP A 64 8.00 -1.59 7.16
CA ASP A 64 7.42 -0.37 6.59
C ASP A 64 5.98 -0.59 6.11
N PHE A 65 5.06 -0.84 7.04
CA PHE A 65 3.63 -0.90 6.76
C PHE A 65 2.79 -0.17 7.82
N ALA A 66 1.61 0.25 7.42
CA ALA A 66 0.57 0.76 8.28
C ALA A 66 -0.78 0.14 7.91
N VAL A 67 -1.72 0.23 8.84
CA VAL A 67 -3.10 -0.23 8.71
C VAL A 67 -4.03 0.94 8.97
N ILE A 68 -4.95 1.18 8.04
CA ILE A 68 -5.96 2.23 8.09
C ILE A 68 -7.31 1.57 8.37
N SER A 69 -8.00 2.05 9.41
CA SER A 69 -9.38 1.68 9.72
C SER A 69 -10.32 2.29 8.68
N VAL A 70 -11.25 1.51 8.16
CA VAL A 70 -12.24 1.99 7.19
C VAL A 70 -13.52 2.31 7.95
N GLU A 71 -13.79 3.60 8.12
CA GLU A 71 -14.97 4.11 8.84
C GLU A 71 -16.13 4.43 7.89
N ASN A 72 -15.85 4.67 6.61
CA ASN A 72 -16.87 5.03 5.64
C ASN A 72 -17.61 3.79 5.12
N GLU A 73 -18.85 3.62 5.57
CA GLU A 73 -19.72 2.49 5.20
C GLU A 73 -20.05 2.41 3.69
N ASN A 74 -19.87 3.50 2.95
CA ASN A 74 -20.08 3.52 1.49
C ASN A 74 -18.88 2.94 0.71
N LEU A 75 -17.74 2.72 1.36
CA LEU A 75 -16.60 2.07 0.76
C LEU A 75 -16.81 0.56 0.73
N VAL A 76 -17.06 0.03 -0.45
CA VAL A 76 -17.15 -1.42 -0.68
C VAL A 76 -15.77 -1.95 -1.07
N PRO A 77 -15.25 -2.99 -0.39
CA PRO A 77 -13.95 -3.55 -0.72
C PRO A 77 -14.01 -4.21 -2.10
N THR A 78 -13.11 -3.78 -2.98
CA THR A 78 -12.90 -4.39 -4.29
C THR A 78 -11.52 -5.02 -4.31
N PHE A 79 -11.46 -6.34 -4.52
CA PHE A 79 -10.20 -7.10 -4.63
C PHE A 79 -9.58 -6.95 -6.02
N ILE A 80 -9.36 -5.70 -6.44
CA ILE A 80 -8.83 -5.32 -7.75
C ILE A 80 -7.64 -4.38 -7.58
N ILE A 81 -6.66 -4.53 -8.45
CA ILE A 81 -5.56 -3.57 -8.62
C ILE A 81 -5.87 -2.72 -9.84
N ARG A 82 -5.81 -1.40 -9.68
CA ARG A 82 -6.15 -0.44 -10.73
C ARG A 82 -5.07 -0.38 -11.82
N ASN A 83 -5.50 -0.26 -13.08
CA ASN A 83 -4.67 -0.14 -14.27
C ASN A 83 -5.38 0.68 -15.38
N ASP A 84 -6.01 1.80 -15.00
CA ASP A 84 -6.91 2.56 -15.90
C ASP A 84 -6.28 3.08 -17.19
N ASP A 85 -4.95 3.23 -17.21
CA ASP A 85 -4.20 3.69 -18.37
C ASP A 85 -4.17 2.65 -19.50
N ALA A 86 -4.35 1.37 -19.20
CA ALA A 86 -4.29 0.32 -20.20
C ALA A 86 -5.58 0.25 -21.03
N ASP A 87 -5.44 0.06 -22.34
CA ASP A 87 -6.58 -0.16 -23.24
C ASP A 87 -7.34 -1.45 -22.90
N GLN A 88 -6.63 -2.43 -22.36
CA GLN A 88 -7.15 -3.74 -21.93
C GLN A 88 -6.75 -4.02 -20.49
N TYR A 89 -7.57 -4.77 -19.75
CA TYR A 89 -7.31 -5.14 -18.36
C TYR A 89 -7.12 -3.93 -17.43
N LYS A 90 -8.08 -2.99 -17.48
CA LYS A 90 -8.12 -1.81 -16.61
C LYS A 90 -8.23 -2.14 -15.12
N GLU A 91 -8.74 -3.32 -14.82
CA GLU A 91 -8.86 -3.87 -13.47
C GLU A 91 -8.19 -5.24 -13.43
N LEU A 92 -7.19 -5.38 -12.57
CA LEU A 92 -6.49 -6.64 -12.33
C LEU A 92 -7.08 -7.31 -11.10
N ILE A 93 -7.86 -8.37 -11.29
CA ILE A 93 -8.56 -9.07 -10.21
C ILE A 93 -7.57 -9.90 -9.39
N ILE A 94 -7.60 -9.73 -8.07
CA ILE A 94 -6.81 -10.52 -7.12
C ILE A 94 -7.53 -11.84 -6.88
N ILE A 95 -7.01 -12.92 -7.46
CA ILE A 95 -7.56 -14.28 -7.31
C ILE A 95 -6.93 -15.08 -6.18
N ASN A 96 -5.69 -14.76 -5.81
CA ASN A 96 -4.94 -15.40 -4.73
C ASN A 96 -3.73 -14.52 -4.35
N GLY A 97 -3.06 -14.87 -3.25
CA GLY A 97 -1.78 -14.27 -2.83
C GLY A 97 -0.73 -15.35 -2.56
N GLY A 98 0.54 -14.94 -2.58
CA GLY A 98 1.67 -15.80 -2.23
C GLY A 98 2.97 -15.01 -2.09
N PRO A 99 3.90 -15.45 -1.23
CA PRO A 99 5.20 -14.83 -1.15
C PRO A 99 5.98 -15.06 -2.44
N ILE A 100 6.60 -14.00 -2.97
CA ILE A 100 7.59 -14.13 -4.03
C ILE A 100 8.92 -14.44 -3.37
N SER A 101 9.58 -15.52 -3.80
CA SER A 101 10.86 -15.99 -3.24
C SER A 101 11.94 -16.22 -4.29
N SER A 102 11.67 -15.87 -5.55
CA SER A 102 12.60 -16.04 -6.66
C SER A 102 13.20 -14.72 -7.13
N HIS A 103 14.52 -14.73 -7.35
CA HIS A 103 15.20 -13.71 -8.13
C HIS A 103 14.68 -13.73 -9.57
N TYR A 104 14.60 -12.56 -10.20
CA TYR A 104 14.05 -12.32 -11.53
C TYR A 104 12.57 -12.71 -11.70
N ALA A 105 11.83 -12.86 -10.60
CA ALA A 105 10.37 -12.93 -10.68
C ALA A 105 9.82 -11.65 -11.30
N HIS A 106 8.93 -11.80 -12.30
CA HIS A 106 8.21 -10.67 -12.86
C HIS A 106 7.18 -10.16 -11.84
N ILE A 107 7.19 -8.86 -11.56
CA ILE A 107 6.30 -8.23 -10.59
C ILE A 107 5.80 -6.89 -11.13
N CYS A 108 4.56 -6.54 -10.76
CA CYS A 108 4.00 -5.23 -11.05
C CYS A 108 3.55 -4.55 -9.75
N LYS A 109 3.62 -3.23 -9.73
CA LYS A 109 3.06 -2.38 -8.69
C LYS A 109 2.09 -1.39 -9.31
N SER A 110 1.08 -0.98 -8.56
CA SER A 110 0.15 0.06 -8.96
C SER A 110 0.17 1.18 -7.91
N GLY A 111 0.32 2.43 -8.33
CA GLY A 111 0.40 3.55 -7.40
C GLY A 111 0.06 4.90 -8.03
N PHE A 112 -0.27 5.88 -7.20
CA PHE A 112 -0.78 7.19 -7.63
C PHE A 112 0.16 7.94 -8.59
N ALA A 113 1.48 7.86 -8.40
CA ALA A 113 2.43 8.68 -9.16
C ALA A 113 2.90 8.06 -10.49
N THR A 114 3.02 6.73 -10.54
CA THR A 114 3.61 6.00 -11.69
C THR A 114 2.65 4.99 -12.28
N HIS A 115 1.39 5.03 -11.83
CA HIS A 115 0.32 4.11 -12.19
C HIS A 115 0.79 2.65 -12.13
N LEU A 116 0.39 1.80 -13.09
CA LEU A 116 0.88 0.42 -13.14
C LEU A 116 2.28 0.38 -13.77
N THR A 117 3.25 -0.13 -13.02
CA THR A 117 4.64 -0.30 -13.46
C THR A 117 5.03 -1.76 -13.24
N CYS A 118 5.76 -2.37 -14.17
CA CYS A 118 6.22 -3.76 -14.05
C CYS A 118 7.75 -3.85 -14.15
N GLY A 119 8.30 -4.96 -13.69
CA GLY A 119 9.73 -5.14 -13.55
C GLY A 119 10.10 -6.50 -12.99
N TYR A 120 11.30 -6.61 -12.45
CA TYR A 120 11.85 -7.85 -11.93
C TYR A 120 12.39 -7.69 -10.51
N VAL A 121 12.25 -8.75 -9.71
CA VAL A 121 12.88 -8.83 -8.39
C VAL A 121 14.39 -9.07 -8.56
N LEU A 122 15.20 -8.17 -8.02
CA LEU A 122 16.66 -8.28 -8.03
C LEU A 122 17.22 -8.94 -6.77
N GLY A 123 16.49 -8.87 -5.65
CA GLY A 123 16.94 -9.41 -4.37
C GLY A 123 15.93 -9.25 -3.25
N PHE A 124 16.19 -9.98 -2.17
CA PHE A 124 15.42 -9.96 -0.92
C PHE A 124 16.31 -9.50 0.23
N GLU A 125 15.69 -9.19 1.37
CA GLU A 125 16.39 -8.75 2.58
C GLU A 125 17.20 -7.47 2.39
N GLY A 126 16.77 -6.61 1.46
CA GLY A 126 17.35 -5.31 1.23
C GLY A 126 17.27 -4.43 2.48
N VAL A 127 18.28 -3.59 2.66
CA VAL A 127 18.34 -2.61 3.75
C VAL A 127 18.52 -1.23 3.15
N PHE A 128 17.66 -0.30 3.53
CA PHE A 128 17.76 1.11 3.19
C PHE A 128 18.20 1.91 4.42
N TYR A 129 19.17 2.80 4.20
CA TYR A 129 19.64 3.77 5.18
C TYR A 129 19.38 5.17 4.62
N GLY A 130 18.42 5.88 5.21
CA GLY A 130 18.11 7.25 4.88
C GLY A 130 19.17 8.23 5.40
N ILE A 131 19.08 9.47 4.92
CA ILE A 131 20.03 10.54 5.25
C ILE A 131 19.79 11.08 6.68
N LYS A 132 18.58 10.87 7.23
CA LYS A 132 18.25 11.24 8.61
C LYS A 132 18.65 10.10 9.56
N GLU A 133 19.18 10.49 10.72
CA GLU A 133 19.47 9.56 11.81
C GLU A 133 18.20 8.77 12.14
N PHE A 134 18.29 7.43 12.17
CA PHE A 134 17.20 6.46 12.41
C PHE A 134 16.24 6.11 11.26
N ASP A 135 16.44 6.62 10.04
CA ASP A 135 15.64 6.16 8.88
C ASP A 135 16.22 4.85 8.32
N LYS A 136 15.92 3.74 8.98
CA LYS A 136 16.36 2.39 8.58
C LYS A 136 15.15 1.52 8.27
N THR A 137 15.07 1.06 7.03
CA THR A 137 14.09 0.05 6.62
C THR A 137 14.82 -1.24 6.28
N VAL A 138 14.33 -2.36 6.77
CA VAL A 138 14.91 -3.69 6.52
C VAL A 138 13.91 -4.59 5.79
N GLN A 139 14.39 -5.74 5.34
CA GLN A 139 13.57 -6.77 4.69
C GLN A 139 12.85 -6.25 3.44
N LEU A 140 13.52 -5.35 2.71
CA LEU A 140 13.04 -4.82 1.45
C LEU A 140 13.18 -5.84 0.32
N ILE A 141 12.25 -5.78 -0.63
CA ILE A 141 12.39 -6.41 -1.93
C ILE A 141 13.02 -5.38 -2.86
N VAL A 142 14.19 -5.70 -3.41
CA VAL A 142 14.88 -4.83 -4.37
C VAL A 142 14.34 -5.18 -5.76
N THR A 143 13.92 -4.17 -6.52
CA THR A 143 13.30 -4.36 -7.84
C THR A 143 13.93 -3.46 -8.88
N ASP A 144 13.92 -3.91 -10.13
CA ASP A 144 14.20 -3.12 -11.32
C ASP A 144 12.90 -2.92 -12.08
N MET A 145 12.36 -1.70 -12.04
CA MET A 145 11.02 -1.37 -12.58
C MET A 145 11.16 -0.53 -13.85
N PHE A 146 10.38 -0.86 -14.89
CA PHE A 146 10.38 -0.15 -16.17
C PHE A 146 9.32 0.97 -16.15
N PHE A 147 9.77 2.21 -16.29
CA PHE A 147 8.94 3.42 -16.26
C PHE A 147 8.64 3.96 -17.65
#